data_AF-T0Y278-F1
#
_entry.id   AF-T0Y278-F1
#
_cell.length_a   1.000
_cell.length_b   1.000
_cell.length_c   1.000
_cell.angle_alpha   90.00
_cell.angle_beta   90.00
_cell.angle_gamma   90.00
#
_symmetry.space_group_name_H-M   'P 1'
#
loop_
_entity.id
_entity.type
_entity.pdbx_description
1 polymer ?
#
loop_
_entity_poly.entity_id
_entity_poly.type
_entity_poly.pdbx_seq_one_letter_code
_entity_poly.pdbx_strand_id
1 'polypeptide(L)'
;GAPRRLVSDNLKTGVIKPDIYDPLLNRSYAELAAHYGCLIDPARSLKPKDKPRVERQMPYVRDSMWRGRSWLDTGQMHAGALAWCFDVAGVRHHRSLDGASPILVFRAIEAE
;
A
#
# COMPACT_ATOMS: atom_id res chain seq x y z
N GLY A 1 -2.04 -0.51 -16.16
CA GLY A 1 -3.48 -0.51 -15.84
C GLY A 1 -3.77 0.44 -14.70
N ALA A 2 -5.04 0.75 -14.43
CA ALA A 2 -5.47 1.47 -13.24
C ALA A 2 -6.34 0.57 -12.36
N PRO A 3 -6.15 0.54 -11.03
CA PRO A 3 -6.92 -0.32 -10.14
C PRO A 3 -8.38 0.16 -10.07
N ARG A 4 -9.34 -0.77 -10.13
CA ARG A 4 -10.78 -0.45 -10.02
C ARG A 4 -11.18 0.15 -8.67
N ARG A 5 -10.43 -0.13 -7.59
CA ARG A 5 -10.71 0.35 -6.25
C ARG A 5 -9.44 0.81 -5.56
N LEU A 6 -9.47 2.01 -5.01
CA LEU A 6 -8.41 2.61 -4.20
C LEU A 6 -8.91 2.72 -2.76
N VAL A 7 -8.21 2.08 -1.82
CA VAL A 7 -8.49 2.21 -0.39
C VAL A 7 -7.48 3.17 0.21
N SER A 8 -7.88 4.43 0.37
CA SER A 8 -7.04 5.44 1.01
C SER A 8 -7.17 5.36 2.52
N ASP A 9 -6.07 5.64 3.22
CA ASP A 9 -6.12 5.94 4.65
C ASP A 9 -6.72 7.35 4.83
N ASN A 10 -7.41 7.60 5.95
CA ASN A 10 -8.09 8.87 6.25
C ASN A 10 -7.10 9.99 6.61
N LEU A 11 -6.11 10.22 5.75
CA LEU A 11 -5.26 11.39 5.78
C LEU A 11 -6.17 12.62 5.55
N LYS A 12 -6.10 13.60 6.46
CA LYS A 12 -6.87 14.87 6.37
C LYS A 12 -6.67 15.61 5.04
N THR A 13 -5.65 15.26 4.26
CA THR A 13 -5.35 15.79 2.93
C THR A 13 -6.20 15.16 1.80
N GLY A 14 -6.71 13.93 1.98
CA GLY A 14 -7.52 13.21 0.99
C GLY A 14 -9.02 13.15 1.30
N VAL A 15 -9.38 13.14 2.59
CA VAL A 15 -10.77 12.97 3.06
C VAL A 15 -11.12 14.12 4.00
N ILE A 16 -12.02 15.00 3.57
CA ILE A 16 -12.45 16.18 4.34
C ILE A 16 -13.45 15.76 5.42
N LYS A 17 -14.36 14.83 5.09
CA LYS A 17 -15.28 14.20 6.05
C LYS A 17 -15.47 12.72 5.71
N PRO A 18 -15.02 11.79 6.59
CA PRO A 18 -15.27 10.37 6.39
C PRO A 18 -16.74 10.08 6.69
N ASP A 19 -17.53 9.78 5.66
CA ASP A 19 -18.89 9.27 5.77
C ASP A 19 -18.95 7.87 5.15
N ILE A 20 -19.84 7.02 5.67
CA ILE A 20 -20.02 5.64 5.22
C ILE A 20 -20.82 5.60 3.91
N TYR A 21 -21.65 6.62 3.65
CA TYR A 21 -22.53 6.69 2.50
C TYR A 21 -22.13 7.77 1.49
N ASP A 22 -21.55 8.89 1.93
CA ASP A 22 -21.09 9.98 1.05
C ASP A 22 -19.81 10.66 1.57
N PRO A 23 -18.64 10.00 1.44
CA PRO A 23 -17.40 10.59 1.91
C PRO A 23 -17.08 11.85 1.12
N LEU A 24 -16.91 12.97 1.82
CA LEU A 24 -16.50 14.22 1.19
C LEU A 24 -15.00 14.15 0.86
N LEU A 25 -14.70 13.66 -0.34
CA LEU A 25 -13.36 13.58 -0.88
C LEU A 25 -12.87 14.98 -1.30
N ASN A 26 -11.56 15.20 -1.25
CA ASN A 26 -10.98 16.38 -1.86
C ASN A 26 -11.28 16.38 -3.36
N ARG A 27 -11.62 17.55 -3.93
CA ARG A 27 -11.98 17.70 -5.35
C ARG A 27 -10.94 17.08 -6.29
N SER A 28 -9.65 17.28 -6.00
CA SER A 28 -8.56 16.69 -6.80
C SER A 28 -8.52 15.15 -6.73
N TYR A 29 -8.93 14.57 -5.60
CA TYR A 29 -9.04 13.12 -5.44
C TYR A 29 -10.25 12.56 -6.20
N ALA A 30 -11.38 13.28 -6.20
CA ALA A 30 -12.56 12.90 -6.97
C ALA A 30 -12.30 13.02 -8.49
N GLU A 31 -11.60 14.06 -8.94
CA GLU A 31 -11.20 14.23 -10.35
C GLU A 31 -10.23 13.12 -10.79
N LEU A 32 -9.29 12.73 -9.92
CA LEU A 32 -8.41 11.57 -10.14
C LEU A 32 -9.21 10.27 -10.29
N ALA A 33 -10.19 10.06 -9.41
CA ALA A 33 -11.07 8.90 -9.42
C ALA A 33 -11.83 8.79 -10.75
N ALA A 34 -12.42 9.91 -11.18
CA ALA A 34 -13.18 9.99 -12.43
C ALA A 34 -12.29 9.79 -13.67
N HIS A 35 -11.09 10.38 -13.67
CA HIS A 35 -10.16 10.25 -14.79
C HIS A 35 -9.69 8.80 -15.00
N TYR A 36 -9.37 8.10 -13.91
CA TYR A 36 -8.88 6.72 -13.95
C TYR A 36 -10.00 5.66 -13.84
N GLY A 37 -11.26 6.07 -13.73
CA GLY A 37 -12.40 5.17 -13.56
C GLY A 37 -12.31 4.30 -12.30
N CYS A 38 -11.68 4.81 -11.24
CA CYS A 38 -11.43 4.06 -10.00
C CYS A 38 -12.34 4.52 -8.88
N LEU A 39 -12.84 3.58 -8.09
CA LEU A 39 -13.65 3.88 -6.90
C LEU A 39 -12.73 4.16 -5.71
N ILE A 40 -12.83 5.36 -5.14
CA ILE A 40 -12.11 5.71 -3.91
C ILE A 40 -13.02 5.39 -2.73
N ASP A 41 -12.63 4.37 -1.96
CA ASP A 41 -13.36 3.91 -0.78
C ASP A 41 -12.50 4.18 0.47
N PRO A 42 -12.71 5.31 1.15
CA PRO A 42 -11.89 5.68 2.30
C PRO A 42 -12.13 4.71 3.46
N ALA A 43 -11.04 4.21 4.06
CA ALA A 43 -11.13 3.38 5.25
C ALA A 43 -11.84 4.13 6.39
N ARG A 44 -12.66 3.49 7.24
CA ARG A 44 -13.38 4.23 8.30
C ARG A 44 -12.40 4.74 9.34
N SER A 45 -12.64 5.97 9.81
CA SER A 45 -11.82 6.58 10.86
C SER A 45 -11.85 5.70 12.12
N LEU A 46 -10.68 5.50 12.74
CA LEU A 46 -10.51 4.75 13.99
C LEU A 46 -10.94 3.28 13.93
N LYS A 47 -11.01 2.66 12.74
CA LYS A 47 -11.20 1.21 12.59
C LYS A 47 -9.97 0.56 11.92
N PRO A 48 -9.00 0.07 12.73
CA PRO A 48 -7.82 -0.67 12.24
C PRO A 48 -8.16 -1.90 11.37
N LYS A 49 -9.41 -2.39 11.47
CA LYS A 49 -9.92 -3.53 10.72
C LYS A 49 -10.14 -3.25 9.23
N ASP A 50 -10.09 -2.01 8.77
CA ASP A 50 -10.34 -1.67 7.36
C ASP A 50 -9.04 -1.71 6.52
N LYS A 51 -7.85 -1.74 7.15
CA LYS A 51 -6.54 -1.89 6.48
C LYS A 51 -5.58 -2.91 7.14
N PRO A 52 -6.06 -4.08 7.61
CA PRO A 52 -5.25 -5.01 8.38
C PRO A 52 -4.11 -5.63 7.56
N ARG A 53 -4.25 -5.68 6.23
CA ARG A 53 -3.21 -6.18 5.33
C ARG A 53 -1.96 -5.30 5.32
N VAL A 54 -2.11 -3.98 5.45
CA VAL A 54 -0.97 -3.05 5.45
C VAL A 54 -0.38 -2.94 6.84
N GLU A 55 -1.22 -2.82 7.87
CA GLU A 55 -0.75 -2.70 9.26
C GLU A 55 0.04 -3.94 9.72
N ARG A 56 -0.43 -5.15 9.36
CA ARG A 56 0.26 -6.40 9.71
C ARG A 56 1.65 -6.53 9.08
N GLN A 57 1.91 -5.83 7.97
CA GLN A 57 3.21 -5.84 7.32
C GLN A 57 4.20 -4.85 7.95
N MET A 58 3.73 -3.84 8.70
CA MET A 58 4.60 -2.80 9.26
C MET A 58 5.65 -3.31 10.26
N PRO A 59 5.35 -4.23 11.20
CA PRO A 59 6.37 -4.82 12.06
C PRO A 59 7.48 -5.51 11.26
N TYR A 60 7.10 -6.28 10.23
CA TYR A 60 8.07 -6.94 9.35
C TYR A 60 8.96 -5.96 8.60
N VAL A 61 8.40 -4.87 8.06
CA VAL A 61 9.19 -3.82 7.39
C VAL A 61 10.18 -3.22 8.38
N ARG A 62 9.73 -2.87 9.59
CA ARG A 62 10.58 -2.30 10.64
C ARG A 62 11.72 -3.23 11.03
N ASP A 63 11.44 -4.52 11.18
CA ASP A 63 12.44 -5.48 11.64
C ASP A 63 13.38 -5.97 10.53
N SER A 64 12.92 -6.07 9.29
CA SER A 64 13.74 -6.64 8.20
C SER A 64 14.41 -5.59 7.31
N MET A 65 13.81 -4.40 7.14
CA MET A 65 14.38 -3.32 6.35
C MET A 65 15.20 -2.35 7.21
N TRP A 66 14.70 -2.00 8.39
CA TRP A 66 15.25 -0.88 9.17
C TRP A 66 16.18 -1.30 10.30
N ARG A 67 15.87 -2.39 11.00
CA ARG A 67 16.65 -2.81 12.16
C ARG A 67 18.10 -3.10 11.77
N GLY A 68 19.03 -2.42 12.44
CA GLY A 68 20.48 -2.62 12.25
C GLY A 68 21.07 -1.95 11.00
N ARG A 69 20.29 -1.17 10.24
CA ARG A 69 20.79 -0.40 9.10
C ARG A 69 20.88 1.08 9.45
N SER A 70 21.99 1.70 9.09
CA SER A 70 22.16 3.15 9.05
C SER A 70 22.24 3.61 7.60
N TRP A 71 21.60 4.74 7.29
CA TRP A 71 21.61 5.34 5.97
C TRP A 71 22.30 6.69 6.05
N LEU A 72 23.17 6.97 5.08
CA LEU A 72 23.92 8.22 4.99
C LEU A 72 23.06 9.33 4.38
N ASP A 73 22.19 8.96 3.43
CA ASP A 73 21.30 9.89 2.73
C ASP A 73 20.00 9.22 2.24
N THR A 74 19.06 10.05 1.79
CA THR A 74 17.75 9.62 1.27
C THR A 74 17.86 8.77 0.00
N GLY A 75 18.86 9.02 -0.85
CA GLY A 75 19.09 8.25 -2.07
C GLY A 75 19.51 6.81 -1.76
N GLN A 76 20.43 6.63 -0.80
CA GLN A 76 20.84 5.33 -0.30
C GLN A 76 19.65 4.61 0.36
N MET A 77 18.83 5.33 1.11
CA MET A 77 17.61 4.78 1.72
C MET A 77 16.61 4.31 0.66
N HIS A 78 16.41 5.07 -0.43
CA HIS A 78 15.54 4.68 -1.54
C HIS A 78 16.08 3.45 -2.29
N ALA A 79 17.38 3.44 -2.62
CA ALA A 79 18.01 2.31 -3.28
C ALA A 79 17.93 1.03 -2.41
N GLY A 80 18.19 1.16 -1.11
CA GLY A 80 18.07 0.08 -0.14
C GLY A 80 16.63 -0.42 0.02
N ALA A 81 15.64 0.47 -0.04
CA ALA A 81 14.22 0.11 -0.04
C ALA A 81 13.84 -0.69 -1.29
N LEU A 82 14.28 -0.25 -2.47
CA LEU A 82 14.03 -0.95 -3.73
C LEU A 82 14.66 -2.35 -3.71
N ALA A 83 15.94 -2.45 -3.35
CA ALA A 83 16.62 -3.74 -3.22
C ALA A 83 15.89 -4.66 -2.21
N TRP A 84 15.52 -4.13 -1.04
CA TRP A 84 14.75 -4.90 -0.07
C TRP A 84 13.39 -5.37 -0.62
N CYS A 85 12.68 -4.54 -1.38
CA CYS A 85 11.41 -4.90 -2.01
C CYS A 85 11.56 -6.07 -2.98
N PHE A 86 12.61 -6.08 -3.81
CA PHE A 86 12.82 -7.13 -4.81
C PHE A 86 13.46 -8.39 -4.22
N ASP A 87 14.48 -8.23 -3.38
CA ASP A 87 15.37 -9.33 -3.00
C ASP A 87 15.05 -9.94 -1.64
N VAL A 88 14.21 -9.29 -0.82
CA VAL A 88 13.85 -9.77 0.52
C VAL A 88 12.33 -9.92 0.65
N ALA A 89 11.59 -8.81 0.51
CA ALA A 89 10.15 -8.81 0.70
C ALA A 89 9.39 -9.49 -0.45
N GLY A 90 9.91 -9.36 -1.68
CA GLY A 90 9.29 -9.89 -2.89
C GLY A 90 9.51 -11.40 -3.07
N VAL A 91 10.68 -11.92 -2.71
CA VAL A 91 11.03 -13.34 -2.86
C VAL A 91 10.60 -14.23 -1.69
N ARG A 92 10.25 -13.64 -0.53
CA ARG A 92 9.84 -14.44 0.65
C ARG A 92 8.60 -15.28 0.38
N HIS A 93 8.55 -16.48 0.95
CA HIS A 93 7.33 -17.29 0.95
C HIS A 93 6.27 -16.67 1.86
N HIS A 94 5.09 -16.35 1.33
CA HIS A 94 4.02 -15.73 2.10
C HIS A 94 2.87 -16.71 2.32
N ARG A 95 2.50 -16.97 3.58
CA ARG A 95 1.47 -17.95 3.94
C ARG A 95 0.10 -17.66 3.33
N SER A 96 -0.25 -16.38 3.14
CA SER A 96 -1.54 -16.01 2.51
C SER A 96 -1.56 -16.17 0.99
N LEU A 97 -0.44 -16.56 0.39
CA LEU A 97 -0.29 -16.83 -1.04
C LEU A 97 0.06 -18.31 -1.26
N ASP A 98 -0.38 -19.19 -0.36
CA ASP A 98 -0.07 -20.63 -0.37
C ASP A 98 1.43 -20.94 -0.44
N GLY A 99 2.24 -20.08 0.18
CA GLY A 99 3.69 -20.20 0.18
C GLY A 99 4.36 -19.67 -1.09
N ALA A 100 3.63 -19.17 -2.08
CA ALA A 100 4.22 -18.48 -3.22
C ALA A 100 4.91 -17.18 -2.78
N SER A 101 5.89 -16.74 -3.59
CA SER A 101 6.54 -15.46 -3.36
C SER A 101 5.70 -14.32 -3.96
N PRO A 102 5.52 -13.20 -3.23
CA PRO A 102 4.74 -12.06 -3.71
C PRO A 102 5.13 -11.57 -5.09
N ILE A 103 6.43 -11.56 -5.42
CA ILE A 103 6.91 -11.07 -6.71
C ILE A 103 6.51 -11.99 -7.87
N LEU A 104 6.48 -13.30 -7.65
CA LEU A 104 6.05 -14.25 -8.68
C LEU A 104 4.54 -14.14 -8.93
N VAL A 105 3.74 -14.06 -7.87
CA VAL A 105 2.29 -13.87 -7.98
C VAL A 105 1.97 -12.55 -8.68
N PHE A 106 2.64 -11.46 -8.32
CA PHE A 106 2.45 -10.17 -8.96
C PHE A 106 2.79 -10.20 -10.45
N ARG A 107 3.95 -10.76 -10.83
CA ARG A 107 4.36 -10.87 -12.23
C ARG A 107 3.44 -11.77 -13.05
N ALA A 108 2.90 -12.83 -12.46
CA ALA A 108 1.95 -13.70 -13.12
C ALA A 108 0.63 -12.96 -13.43
N ILE A 109 0.11 -12.17 -12.48
CA ILE A 109 -1.12 -11.40 -12.65
C ILE A 109 -0.95 -10.24 -13.65
N GLU A 110 0.18 -9.54 -13.63
CA GLU A 110 0.44 -8.40 -14.53
C GLU A 110 0.85 -8.82 -15.95
N ALA A 111 1.14 -10.10 -16.18
CA ALA A 111 1.43 -10.63 -17.51
C ALA A 111 0.15 -11.02 -18.29
N GLU A 112 -0.99 -11.14 -17.60
CA GLU A 112 -2.33 -11.32 -18.19
C GLU A 112 -2.97 -9.97 -18.56
#